data_AF-A0A537K347-F1
#
_entry.id   AF-A0A537K347-F1
#
_cell.length_a   1.000
_cell.length_b   1.000
_cell.length_c   1.000
_cell.angle_alpha   90.00
_cell.angle_beta   90.00
_cell.angle_gamma   90.00
#
_symmetry.space_group_name_H-M   'P 1'
#
loop_
_entity.id
_entity.type
_entity.pdbx_description
1 polymer ?
#
loop_
_entity_poly.entity_id
_entity_poly.type
_entity_poly.pdbx_seq_one_letter_code
_entity_poly.pdbx_strand_id
1 'polypeptide(L)' 'MRKLKLLWLAVLLLATQPLWAQPREVTGKITDEKGTPIAGVTVQEKNTRNGTSTDANGMFHL' A
#
# COMPACT_ATOMS: atom_id res chain seq x y z
N MET A 1 -42.93 -5.70 15.49
CA MET A 1 -41.61 -6.07 16.07
C MET A 1 -40.70 -6.87 15.13
N ARG A 2 -41.19 -7.81 14.30
CA ARG A 2 -40.32 -8.64 13.42
C ARG A 2 -39.58 -7.83 12.34
N LYS A 3 -40.24 -6.87 11.70
CA LYS A 3 -39.63 -5.99 10.67
C LYS A 3 -38.51 -5.09 11.24
N LEU A 4 -38.67 -4.60 12.46
CA LEU A 4 -37.65 -3.80 13.14
C LEU A 4 -36.39 -4.62 13.44
N LYS A 5 -36.55 -5.88 13.86
CA LYS A 5 -35.41 -6.80 14.05
C LYS A 5 -34.67 -7.08 12.74
N LEU A 6 -35.39 -7.20 11.62
CA LEU A 6 -34.76 -7.38 10.30
C LEU A 6 -33.99 -6.13 9.86
N LEU A 7 -34.50 -4.93 10.16
CA LEU A 7 -33.78 -3.67 9.88
C LEU A 7 -32.49 -3.55 10.72
N TRP A 8 -32.55 -3.87 12.01
CA TRP A 8 -31.36 -3.90 12.86
C TRP A 8 -30.33 -4.93 12.40
N LEU A 9 -30.78 -6.10 11.94
CA LEU A 9 -29.91 -7.11 11.37
C LEU A 9 -29.23 -6.61 10.08
N ALA A 10 -29.97 -5.94 9.20
CA ALA A 10 -29.41 -5.37 7.98
C ALA A 10 -28.35 -4.31 8.29
N VAL A 11 -28.61 -3.40 9.24
CA VAL A 11 -27.64 -2.39 9.66
C VAL A 11 -26.37 -3.02 10.24
N LEU A 12 -26.52 -4.09 11.04
CA LEU A 12 -25.37 -4.83 11.57
C LEU A 12 -24.52 -5.46 10.45
N LEU A 13 -25.15 -6.04 9.43
CA LEU A 13 -24.44 -6.63 8.28
C LEU A 13 -23.71 -5.57 7.43
N LEU A 14 -24.28 -4.37 7.30
CA LEU A 14 -23.63 -3.28 6.57
C LEU A 14 -22.45 -2.67 7.36
N ALA A 15 -22.48 -2.74 8.69
CA ALA A 15 -21.39 -2.23 9.53
C ALA A 15 -20.13 -3.10 9.51
N THR A 16 -20.21 -4.35 9.07
CA THR A 16 -19.07 -5.29 9.04
C THR A 16 -18.33 -5.33 7.71
N GLN A 17 -18.44 -4.28 6.88
CA GLN A 17 -17.67 -4.24 5.64
C GLN A 17 -16.16 -4.17 5.94
N PRO A 18 -15.31 -4.89 5.18
CA PRO A 18 -13.88 -4.80 5.33
C PRO A 18 -13.44 -3.36 5.03
N LEU A 19 -12.77 -2.72 5.98
CA LEU A 19 -12.07 -1.46 5.73
C LEU A 19 -10.84 -1.77 4.89
N TRP A 20 -10.83 -1.33 3.63
CA TRP A 20 -9.63 -1.35 2.81
C TRP A 20 -8.69 -0.28 3.35
N ALA A 21 -7.55 -0.68 3.92
CA ALA A 21 -6.51 0.27 4.33
C ALA A 21 -5.94 0.95 3.08
N GLN A 22 -5.76 2.27 3.12
CA GLN A 22 -5.18 3.02 2.00
C GLN A 22 -3.73 2.58 1.80
N PRO A 23 -3.31 2.27 0.55
CA PRO A 23 -1.90 2.01 0.27
C PRO A 23 -1.12 3.30 0.54
N ARG A 24 -0.12 3.23 1.42
CA ARG A 24 0.81 4.33 1.63
C ARG A 24 1.96 4.13 0.65
N GLU A 25 2.07 5.04 -0.31
CA GLU A 25 3.19 5.04 -1.25
C GLU A 25 4.48 5.39 -0.50
N VAL A 26 5.48 4.53 -0.60
CA VAL A 26 6.84 4.73 -0.10
C VAL A 26 7.72 5.08 -1.29
N THR A 27 8.23 6.31 -1.29
CA THR A 27 9.11 6.81 -2.34
C THR A 27 10.49 7.15 -1.80
N GLY A 28 11.50 7.09 -2.66
CA GLY A 28 12.85 7.44 -2.27
C GLY A 28 13.84 7.36 -3.43
N LYS A 29 15.03 7.90 -3.22
CA LYS A 29 16.11 7.94 -4.21
C LYS A 29 17.30 7.10 -3.76
N ILE A 30 17.83 6.29 -4.67
CA ILE A 30 19.03 5.49 -4.46
C ILE A 30 20.21 6.18 -5.13
N THR A 31 21.22 6.48 -4.32
CA THR A 31 22.47 7.13 -4.75
C THR A 31 23.68 6.37 -4.23
N ASP A 32 24.76 6.41 -4.99
CA ASP A 32 26.08 5.95 -4.56
C ASP A 32 26.72 6.94 -3.55
N GLU A 33 27.88 6.60 -2.99
CA GLU A 33 28.66 7.42 -2.05
C GLU A 33 28.98 8.83 -2.59
N LYS A 34 29.05 8.96 -3.91
CA LYS A 34 29.33 10.24 -4.62
C LYS A 34 28.07 11.05 -4.95
N GLY A 35 26.89 10.58 -4.56
CA GLY A 35 25.60 11.23 -4.84
C GLY A 35 25.02 10.93 -6.24
N THR A 36 25.67 10.08 -7.03
CA THR A 36 25.19 9.68 -8.35
C THR A 36 24.00 8.73 -8.23
N PRO A 37 22.88 8.98 -8.93
CA PRO A 37 21.71 8.09 -8.90
C PRO A 37 22.02 6.72 -9.53
N ILE A 38 21.45 5.66 -8.97
CA ILE A 38 21.62 4.28 -9.47
C ILE A 38 20.29 3.75 -10.00
N ALA A 39 20.24 3.48 -11.30
CA ALA A 39 19.09 2.90 -11.99
C ALA A 39 19.10 1.36 -11.94
N GLY A 40 17.92 0.74 -12.01
CA GLY A 40 17.78 -0.72 -12.10
C GLY A 40 18.05 -1.48 -10.80
N VAL A 41 18.07 -0.80 -9.66
CA VAL A 41 18.20 -1.42 -8.34
C VAL A 41 16.85 -1.97 -7.91
N THR A 42 16.81 -3.21 -7.42
CA THR A 42 15.60 -3.81 -6.88
C THR A 42 15.39 -3.40 -5.43
N VAL A 43 14.23 -2.79 -5.15
CA VAL A 43 13.78 -2.41 -3.82
C VAL A 43 12.64 -3.34 -3.42
N GLN A 44 12.79 -4.04 -2.29
CA GLN A 44 11.75 -4.91 -1.74
C GLN A 44 11.40 -4.46 -0.32
N GLU A 45 10.10 -4.30 -0.05
CA GLU A 45 9.64 -4.01 1.31
C GLU A 45 9.75 -5.26 2.18
N LYS A 46 10.30 -5.07 3.37
CA LYS A 46 10.56 -6.16 4.31
C LYS A 46 9.25 -6.81 4.75
N ASN A 47 9.22 -8.15 4.72
CA ASN A 47 8.06 -8.97 5.06
C ASN A 47 6.85 -8.87 4.11
N THR A 48 7.00 -8.20 2.96
CA THR A 48 5.95 -8.19 1.92
C THR A 48 6.47 -8.80 0.63
N ARG A 49 5.55 -9.05 -0.32
CA ARG A 49 5.91 -9.40 -1.70
C ARG A 49 5.98 -8.16 -2.59
N ASN A 50 5.87 -6.97 -2.01
CA ASN A 50 5.89 -5.72 -2.74
C ASN A 50 7.34 -5.38 -3.08
N GLY A 51 7.61 -5.15 -4.36
CA GLY A 51 8.93 -4.82 -4.85
C GLY A 51 8.85 -4.01 -6.13
N THR A 52 9.79 -3.08 -6.27
CA THR A 52 9.88 -2.15 -7.39
C THR A 52 11.34 -2.02 -7.82
N SER A 53 11.59 -1.45 -8.99
CA SER A 53 12.95 -1.17 -9.47
C SER A 53 13.14 0.33 -9.64
N THR A 54 14.36 0.84 -9.38
CA THR A 54 14.64 2.26 -9.54
C THR A 54 14.65 2.69 -11.01
N ASP A 55 14.14 3.89 -11.27
CA ASP A 55 14.14 4.52 -12.58
C ASP A 55 15.54 5.08 -12.97
N ALA A 56 15.64 5.72 -14.13
CA ALA A 56 16.87 6.34 -14.62
C ALA A 56 17.44 7.44 -13.70
N ASN A 57 16.62 8.03 -12.83
CA ASN A 57 16.99 9.04 -11.85
C ASN A 57 17.27 8.43 -10.45
N GLY A 58 17.24 7.11 -10.33
CA GLY A 58 17.40 6.38 -9.08
C GLY A 58 16.17 6.45 -8.17
N MET A 59 15.03 6.91 -8.64
CA MET A 59 13.79 7.03 -7.86
C MET A 59 13.04 5.69 -7.84
N PHE A 60 12.49 5.33 -6.69
CA PHE A 60 11.57 4.21 -6.54
C PHE A 60 10.23 4.66 -5.95
N HIS A 61 9.18 3.91 -6.29
CA HIS A 61 7.80 4.09 -5.83
C HIS A 61 7.24 2.71 -5.46
N LEU A 62 6.83 2.53 -4.20
CA LEU A 62 6.43 1.25 -3.62
C LEU A 62 5.12 1.33 -2.85
#